data_AF-A0A947G8G5-F1
#
_entry.id   AF-A0A947G8G5-F1
#
_cell.length_a   1.000
_cell.length_b   1.000
_cell.length_c   1.000
_cell.angle_alpha   90.00
_cell.angle_beta   90.00
_cell.angle_gamma   90.00
#
_symmetry.space_group_name_H-M   'P 1'
#
loop_
_entity.id
_entity.type
_entity.pdbx_description
1 polymer ?
#
loop_
_entity_poly.entity_id
_entity_poly.type
_entity_poly.pdbx_seq_one_letter_code
_entity_poly.pdbx_strand_id
1 'polypeptide(L)'
;MKTLILVALAATLSLSVAGSAEAQKIKNCSPEATADIRAAVRILENNMHRLTNPPVDLGKKRQRKKILRKMPKKLRKLVITCNARRKCLGGKNWDGKDRWGNHALVRQVRICYDSYVAHPTATFCNFVGTVAHEYAHRLGFPKSQHHNNTREYPSAREDSVYRFGYWVRDEICKQAGFDRPLAAELAHKPLFSRLRERRRR
;
A
#
# COMPACT_ATOMS: atom_id res chain seq x y z
N MET A 1 62.51 17.77 27.32
CA MET A 1 61.34 16.91 27.59
C MET A 1 60.11 17.79 27.77
N LYS A 2 59.13 17.73 26.88
CA LYS A 2 57.72 18.13 27.10
C LYS A 2 56.93 17.82 25.82
N THR A 3 56.34 16.63 25.79
CA THR A 3 55.44 16.20 24.71
C THR A 3 54.01 16.55 25.15
N LEU A 4 53.39 17.53 24.49
CA LEU A 4 52.00 17.90 24.68
C LEU A 4 51.13 16.97 23.81
N ILE A 5 50.37 16.08 24.45
CA ILE A 5 49.37 15.24 23.79
C ILE A 5 48.04 15.99 23.83
N LEU A 6 47.62 16.52 22.68
CA LEU A 6 46.29 17.10 22.46
C LEU A 6 45.32 15.96 22.09
N VAL A 7 44.49 15.55 23.04
CA VAL A 7 43.38 14.64 22.81
C VAL A 7 42.17 15.44 22.32
N ALA A 8 41.96 15.47 21.01
CA ALA A 8 40.74 16.03 20.42
C ALA A 8 39.58 15.03 20.58
N LEU A 9 38.75 15.27 21.59
CA LEU A 9 37.51 14.52 21.81
C LEU A 9 36.48 14.95 20.75
N ALA A 10 36.38 14.19 19.66
CA ALA A 10 35.35 14.39 18.64
C ALA A 10 33.98 13.99 19.22
N ALA A 11 33.26 14.98 19.75
CA ALA A 11 31.87 14.83 20.16
C ALA A 11 31.01 14.55 18.92
N THR A 12 30.73 13.28 18.65
CA THR A 12 29.73 12.86 17.67
C THR A 12 28.35 13.29 18.17
N LEU A 13 27.90 14.47 17.72
CA LEU A 13 26.50 14.87 17.83
C LEU A 13 25.65 13.86 17.04
N SER A 14 25.17 12.84 17.73
CA SER A 14 24.05 12.02 17.28
C SER A 14 22.80 12.90 17.28
N LEU A 15 22.61 13.67 16.20
CA LEU A 15 21.33 14.32 15.89
C LEU A 15 20.30 13.22 15.64
N SER A 16 19.69 12.75 16.72
CA SER A 16 18.49 11.94 16.69
C SER A 16 17.36 12.83 16.17
N VAL A 17 17.23 12.90 14.84
CA VAL A 17 16.06 13.48 14.19
C VAL A 17 14.89 12.58 14.53
N ALA A 18 14.28 12.81 15.69
CA ALA A 18 12.97 12.31 16.05
C ALA A 18 11.95 13.02 15.15
N GLY A 19 11.96 12.67 13.87
CA GLY A 19 10.86 12.94 12.97
C GLY A 19 9.64 12.28 13.59
N SER A 20 8.77 13.09 14.18
CA SER A 20 7.50 12.66 14.75
C SER A 20 6.65 12.11 13.59
N ALA A 21 6.88 10.85 13.25
CA ALA A 21 6.08 10.10 12.31
C ALA A 21 4.74 9.90 13.00
N GLU A 22 3.82 10.83 12.75
CA GLU A 22 2.43 10.72 13.18
C GLU A 22 1.94 9.33 12.73
N ALA A 23 1.81 8.42 13.69
CA ALA A 23 1.65 7.01 13.40
C ALA A 23 0.35 6.83 12.61
N GLN A 24 0.46 6.40 11.36
CA GLN A 24 -0.69 6.04 10.54
C GLN A 24 -1.56 5.06 11.32
N LYS A 25 -2.89 5.28 11.29
CA LYS A 25 -3.83 4.43 12.05
C LYS A 25 -4.00 3.10 11.32
N ILE A 26 -3.18 2.12 11.67
CA ILE A 26 -3.27 0.73 11.20
C ILE A 26 -4.04 -0.09 12.23
N LYS A 27 -5.07 -0.83 11.80
CA LYS A 27 -5.98 -1.54 12.69
C LYS A 27 -6.16 -3.00 12.27
N ASN A 28 -6.25 -3.90 13.26
CA ASN A 28 -6.56 -5.32 13.07
C ASN A 28 -5.62 -6.07 12.12
N CYS A 29 -4.38 -5.62 11.99
CA CYS A 29 -3.35 -6.21 11.13
C CYS A 29 -2.36 -7.03 11.97
N SER A 30 -1.80 -8.09 11.41
CA SER A 30 -0.67 -8.78 12.03
C SER A 30 0.56 -7.86 12.09
N PRO A 31 1.59 -8.18 12.90
CA PRO A 31 2.84 -7.43 12.91
C PRO A 31 3.48 -7.31 11.53
N GLU A 32 3.51 -8.41 10.77
CA GLU A 32 4.07 -8.47 9.41
C GLU A 32 3.28 -7.56 8.46
N ALA A 33 1.95 -7.68 8.45
CA ALA A 33 1.08 -6.81 7.65
C ALA A 33 1.26 -5.33 8.01
N THR A 34 1.43 -5.04 9.30
CA THR A 34 1.66 -3.67 9.79
C THR A 34 2.99 -3.12 9.28
N ALA A 35 4.05 -3.92 9.29
CA ALA A 35 5.36 -3.53 8.77
C ALA A 35 5.30 -3.20 7.27
N ASP A 36 4.66 -4.06 6.48
CA ASP A 36 4.51 -3.85 5.04
C ASP A 36 3.60 -2.68 4.70
N ILE A 37 2.52 -2.47 5.45
CA ILE A 37 1.68 -1.28 5.32
C ILE A 37 2.49 -0.01 5.60
N ARG A 38 3.26 0.03 6.70
CA ARG A 38 4.10 1.21 7.03
C ARG A 38 5.15 1.46 5.96
N ALA A 39 5.78 0.40 5.44
CA ALA A 39 6.75 0.52 4.34
C ALA A 39 6.08 1.07 3.08
N ALA A 40 4.91 0.56 2.71
CA ALA A 40 4.17 1.04 1.55
C ALA A 40 3.78 2.52 1.68
N VAL A 41 3.26 2.95 2.84
CA VAL A 41 2.89 4.37 3.02
C VAL A 41 4.13 5.26 3.06
N ARG A 42 5.24 4.82 3.66
CA ARG A 42 6.51 5.57 3.61
C ARG A 42 7.00 5.79 2.18
N ILE A 43 6.86 4.81 1.28
CA ILE A 43 7.18 5.00 -0.13
C ILE A 43 6.33 6.12 -0.74
N LEU A 44 5.03 6.16 -0.43
CA LEU A 44 4.14 7.23 -0.88
C LEU A 44 4.50 8.61 -0.28
N GLU A 45 4.86 8.65 1.00
CA GLU A 45 5.25 9.88 1.70
C GLU A 45 6.56 10.45 1.14
N ASN A 46 7.59 9.61 1.00
CA ASN A 46 8.91 10.01 0.50
C ASN A 46 8.87 10.45 -0.98
N ASN A 47 7.89 9.97 -1.74
CA ASN A 47 7.71 10.31 -3.15
C ASN A 47 6.59 11.32 -3.40
N MET A 48 6.10 12.03 -2.37
CA MET A 48 4.97 12.97 -2.49
C MET A 48 5.15 13.99 -3.62
N HIS A 49 6.37 14.47 -3.86
CA HIS A 49 6.68 15.40 -4.95
C HIS A 49 6.31 14.79 -6.32
N ARG A 50 6.65 13.52 -6.57
CA ARG A 50 6.27 12.79 -7.79
C ARG A 50 4.76 12.56 -7.85
N LEU A 51 4.15 12.18 -6.71
CA LEU A 51 2.71 11.90 -6.65
C LEU A 51 1.84 13.12 -7.00
N THR A 52 2.32 14.33 -6.78
CA THR A 52 1.61 15.57 -7.13
C THR A 52 1.67 15.96 -8.60
N ASN A 53 2.43 15.23 -9.42
CA ASN A 53 2.43 15.37 -10.87
C ASN A 53 2.54 14.00 -11.57
N PRO A 54 1.54 13.11 -11.37
CA PRO A 54 1.58 11.77 -11.94
C PRO A 54 1.24 11.82 -13.44
N PRO A 55 1.72 10.87 -14.26
CA PRO A 55 1.39 10.76 -15.68
C PRO A 55 0.01 10.13 -15.90
N VAL A 56 -1.00 10.60 -15.17
CA VAL A 56 -2.40 10.13 -15.24
C VAL A 56 -3.35 11.31 -15.20
N ASP A 57 -4.52 11.17 -15.81
CA ASP A 57 -5.53 12.23 -15.80
C ASP A 57 -6.11 12.43 -14.39
N LEU A 58 -6.00 13.65 -13.87
CA LEU A 58 -6.59 14.04 -12.58
C LEU A 58 -7.98 14.69 -12.74
N GLY A 59 -8.52 14.64 -13.95
CA GLY A 59 -9.77 15.25 -14.36
C GLY A 59 -9.62 16.76 -14.62
N LYS A 60 -10.77 17.44 -14.69
CA LYS A 60 -10.85 18.88 -15.00
C LYS A 60 -10.01 19.73 -14.02
N LYS A 61 -9.57 20.91 -14.44
CA LYS A 61 -8.72 21.86 -13.66
C LYS A 61 -9.14 22.01 -12.17
N ARG A 62 -10.44 22.16 -11.91
CA ARG A 62 -10.98 22.28 -10.53
C ARG A 62 -10.83 20.99 -9.71
N GLN A 63 -11.05 19.83 -10.34
CA GLN A 63 -10.85 18.51 -9.71
C GLN A 63 -9.38 18.27 -9.42
N ARG A 64 -8.50 18.51 -10.41
CA ARG A 64 -7.05 18.45 -10.25
C ARG A 64 -6.57 19.28 -9.05
N LYS A 65 -6.94 20.56 -8.98
CA LYS A 65 -6.59 21.44 -7.84
C LYS A 65 -7.09 20.87 -6.50
N LYS A 66 -8.29 20.30 -6.46
CA LYS A 66 -8.87 19.69 -5.26
C LYS A 66 -8.12 18.41 -4.83
N ILE A 67 -7.72 17.58 -5.79
CA ILE A 67 -6.91 16.36 -5.57
C ILE A 67 -5.55 16.74 -5.00
N LEU A 68 -4.80 17.61 -5.69
CA LEU A 68 -3.45 18.00 -5.30
C LEU A 68 -3.41 18.61 -3.90
N ARG A 69 -4.33 19.52 -3.59
CA ARG A 69 -4.45 20.12 -2.24
C ARG A 69 -4.72 19.08 -1.15
N LYS A 70 -5.46 18.01 -1.47
CA LYS A 70 -5.84 16.99 -0.49
C LYS A 70 -4.77 15.92 -0.30
N MET A 71 -3.85 15.76 -1.24
CA MET A 71 -2.95 14.61 -1.33
C MET A 71 -2.11 14.46 -0.04
N PRO A 72 -1.24 15.41 0.36
CA PRO A 72 -0.42 15.23 1.57
C PRO A 72 -1.26 15.01 2.83
N LYS A 73 -2.32 15.83 3.01
CA LYS A 73 -3.23 15.76 4.17
C LYS A 73 -3.97 14.42 4.26
N LYS A 74 -4.40 13.85 3.13
CA LYS A 74 -5.16 12.59 3.12
C LYS A 74 -4.27 11.37 3.29
N LEU A 75 -2.99 11.45 2.91
CA LEU A 75 -2.02 10.37 3.13
C LEU A 75 -1.69 10.24 4.62
N ARG A 76 -1.36 11.35 5.28
CA ARG A 76 -1.11 11.36 6.75
C ARG A 76 -2.31 10.87 7.56
N LYS A 77 -3.53 11.14 7.06
CA LYS A 77 -4.79 10.70 7.67
C LYS A 77 -5.31 9.37 7.11
N LEU A 78 -4.47 8.59 6.44
CA LEU A 78 -4.86 7.30 5.91
C LEU A 78 -5.05 6.34 7.09
N VAL A 79 -6.21 5.69 7.11
CA VAL A 79 -6.54 4.64 8.07
C VAL A 79 -6.58 3.35 7.29
N ILE A 80 -5.76 2.39 7.67
CA ILE A 80 -5.65 1.09 7.00
C ILE A 80 -6.11 0.02 7.97
N THR A 81 -7.10 -0.77 7.59
CA THR A 81 -7.66 -1.84 8.43
C THR A 81 -7.48 -3.16 7.72
N CYS A 82 -6.86 -4.15 8.36
CA CYS A 82 -6.85 -5.50 7.82
C CYS A 82 -8.17 -6.21 8.16
N ASN A 83 -8.76 -6.85 7.16
CA ASN A 83 -9.95 -7.66 7.34
C ASN A 83 -9.53 -9.10 7.69
N ALA A 84 -10.30 -9.75 8.55
CA ALA A 84 -10.15 -11.18 8.79
C ALA A 84 -10.43 -11.97 7.50
N ARG A 85 -9.67 -13.04 7.26
CA ARG A 85 -9.76 -13.90 6.07
C ARG A 85 -11.18 -14.33 5.70
N ARG A 86 -12.06 -14.62 6.67
CA ARG A 86 -13.48 -14.97 6.42
C ARG A 86 -14.26 -13.84 5.74
N LYS A 87 -14.01 -12.58 6.11
CA LYS A 87 -14.62 -11.40 5.47
C LYS A 87 -14.01 -11.12 4.09
N CYS A 88 -12.82 -11.65 3.83
CA CYS A 88 -12.11 -11.59 2.55
C CYS A 88 -12.44 -12.73 1.58
N LEU A 89 -13.28 -13.69 1.97
CA LEU A 89 -13.61 -14.86 1.15
C LEU A 89 -15.13 -15.07 0.98
N GLY A 90 -15.97 -14.28 1.66
CA GLY A 90 -17.40 -14.61 1.84
C GLY A 90 -18.40 -13.48 1.56
N GLY A 91 -18.03 -12.39 0.89
CA GLY A 91 -19.02 -11.38 0.49
C GLY A 91 -19.75 -11.78 -0.79
N LYS A 92 -21.06 -11.57 -0.89
CA LYS A 92 -21.87 -11.87 -2.09
C LYS A 92 -21.54 -10.99 -3.32
N ASN A 93 -20.70 -9.97 -3.14
CA ASN A 93 -20.10 -9.16 -4.21
C ASN A 93 -18.64 -9.57 -4.51
N TRP A 94 -18.21 -10.69 -3.94
CA TRP A 94 -16.89 -11.27 -4.13
C TRP A 94 -17.08 -12.42 -5.10
N ASP A 95 -17.27 -12.08 -6.37
CA ASP A 95 -17.10 -13.08 -7.42
C ASP A 95 -15.69 -13.62 -7.21
N GLY A 96 -15.59 -14.87 -6.74
CA GLY A 96 -14.39 -15.50 -6.17
C GLY A 96 -13.23 -15.72 -7.16
N LYS A 97 -12.95 -14.72 -7.99
CA LYS A 97 -12.12 -14.79 -9.19
C LYS A 97 -11.12 -13.61 -9.25
N ASP A 98 -11.37 -12.49 -8.57
CA ASP A 98 -10.34 -11.45 -8.30
C ASP A 98 -9.98 -11.45 -6.80
N ARG A 99 -9.05 -12.34 -6.41
CA ARG A 99 -8.70 -12.64 -5.00
C ARG A 99 -7.90 -11.55 -4.28
N TRP A 100 -7.78 -10.36 -4.85
CA TRP A 100 -6.98 -9.26 -4.31
C TRP A 100 -7.77 -8.27 -3.44
N GLY A 101 -9.01 -8.61 -3.08
CA GLY A 101 -10.06 -7.78 -2.46
C GLY A 101 -9.61 -6.75 -1.43
N ASN A 102 -9.06 -5.65 -1.94
CA ASN A 102 -8.78 -4.43 -1.21
C ASN A 102 -9.88 -3.44 -1.61
N HIS A 103 -10.35 -2.65 -0.65
CA HIS A 103 -11.42 -1.67 -0.89
C HIS A 103 -11.15 -0.40 -0.11
N ALA A 104 -11.16 0.73 -0.80
CA ALA A 104 -11.29 2.04 -0.21
C ALA A 104 -12.77 2.29 0.10
N LEU A 105 -13.09 2.30 1.40
CA LEU A 105 -14.28 3.00 1.87
C LEU A 105 -13.93 4.47 2.13
N VAL A 106 -14.93 5.34 2.09
CA VAL A 106 -14.84 6.82 2.16
C VAL A 106 -13.76 7.37 3.13
N ARG A 107 -13.48 6.68 4.24
CA ARG A 107 -12.46 7.05 5.23
C ARG A 107 -11.38 6.00 5.54
N GLN A 108 -11.40 4.80 4.96
CA GLN A 108 -10.49 3.71 5.34
C GLN A 108 -10.12 2.85 4.13
N VAL A 109 -8.87 2.41 4.05
CA VAL A 109 -8.46 1.35 3.13
C VAL A 109 -8.58 0.02 3.87
N ARG A 110 -9.46 -0.86 3.40
CA ARG A 110 -9.59 -2.21 3.94
C ARG A 110 -8.73 -3.14 3.11
N ILE A 111 -7.82 -3.85 3.78
CA ILE A 111 -6.86 -4.74 3.12
C ILE A 111 -7.14 -6.18 3.52
N CYS A 112 -7.17 -7.08 2.54
CA CYS A 112 -7.24 -8.52 2.74
C CYS A 112 -5.85 -9.14 2.64
N TYR A 113 -4.99 -8.78 3.60
CA TYR A 113 -3.56 -9.05 3.56
C TYR A 113 -3.23 -10.54 3.41
N ASP A 114 -3.83 -11.40 4.24
CA ASP A 114 -3.59 -12.85 4.17
C ASP A 114 -3.99 -13.47 2.83
N SER A 115 -5.07 -12.96 2.21
CA SER A 115 -5.48 -13.40 0.86
C SER A 115 -4.50 -12.88 -0.20
N TYR A 116 -4.00 -11.67 -0.01
CA TYR A 116 -3.01 -11.03 -0.88
C TYR A 116 -1.72 -11.83 -0.92
N VAL A 117 -1.10 -12.07 0.24
CA VAL A 117 0.18 -12.77 0.37
C VAL A 117 0.11 -14.26 0.01
N ALA A 118 -1.09 -14.86 0.07
CA ALA A 118 -1.30 -16.23 -0.39
C ALA A 118 -1.32 -16.36 -1.93
N HIS A 119 -1.33 -15.26 -2.68
CA HIS A 119 -1.25 -15.30 -4.13
C HIS A 119 0.20 -15.59 -4.57
N PRO A 120 0.46 -16.56 -5.48
CA PRO A 120 1.81 -16.98 -5.83
C PRO A 120 2.67 -15.88 -6.48
N THR A 121 2.03 -14.86 -7.05
CA THR A 121 2.67 -13.70 -7.67
C THR A 121 2.62 -12.44 -6.80
N ALA A 122 2.27 -12.56 -5.51
CA ALA A 122 2.21 -11.42 -4.60
C ALA A 122 3.62 -10.89 -4.32
N THR A 123 3.86 -9.65 -4.74
CA THR A 123 5.10 -8.93 -4.43
C THR A 123 4.79 -7.69 -3.62
N PHE A 124 5.81 -7.17 -2.94
CA PHE A 124 5.69 -5.96 -2.15
C PHE A 124 5.31 -4.76 -3.03
N CYS A 125 5.86 -4.62 -4.25
CA CYS A 125 5.46 -3.52 -5.11
C CYS A 125 4.05 -3.68 -5.68
N ASN A 126 3.58 -4.90 -5.94
CA ASN A 126 2.17 -5.12 -6.24
C ASN A 126 1.30 -4.58 -5.09
N PHE A 127 1.70 -4.81 -3.83
CA PHE A 127 0.98 -4.33 -2.65
C PHE A 127 1.01 -2.80 -2.53
N VAL A 128 2.16 -2.17 -2.75
CA VAL A 128 2.30 -0.71 -2.80
C VAL A 128 1.37 -0.11 -3.86
N GLY A 129 1.32 -0.70 -5.05
CA GLY A 129 0.42 -0.28 -6.12
C GLY A 129 -1.05 -0.37 -5.72
N THR A 130 -1.44 -1.41 -4.98
CA THR A 130 -2.80 -1.51 -4.45
C THR A 130 -3.10 -0.44 -3.39
N VAL A 131 -2.18 -0.18 -2.45
CA VAL A 131 -2.36 0.91 -1.47
C VAL A 131 -2.51 2.26 -2.19
N ALA A 132 -1.72 2.50 -3.24
CA ALA A 132 -1.80 3.71 -4.06
C ALA A 132 -3.13 3.84 -4.82
N HIS A 133 -3.63 2.74 -5.40
CA HIS A 133 -4.95 2.68 -6.04
C HIS A 133 -6.07 3.09 -5.08
N GLU A 134 -6.11 2.49 -3.89
CA GLU A 134 -7.13 2.80 -2.88
C GLU A 134 -6.98 4.23 -2.32
N TYR A 135 -5.76 4.73 -2.29
CA TYR A 135 -5.49 6.11 -1.97
C TYR A 135 -6.00 7.07 -3.05
N ALA A 136 -5.86 6.76 -4.35
CA ALA A 136 -6.43 7.54 -5.45
C ALA A 136 -7.96 7.61 -5.40
N HIS A 137 -8.62 6.51 -5.04
CA HIS A 137 -10.06 6.49 -4.72
C HIS A 137 -10.43 7.53 -3.67
N ARG A 138 -9.68 7.57 -2.57
CA ARG A 138 -9.90 8.52 -1.49
C ARG A 138 -9.69 9.97 -1.94
N LEU A 139 -8.81 10.22 -2.90
CA LEU A 139 -8.55 11.56 -3.44
C LEU A 139 -9.67 12.02 -4.40
N GLY A 140 -10.40 11.08 -4.99
CA GLY A 140 -11.48 11.34 -5.95
C GLY A 140 -10.94 11.48 -7.37
N PHE A 141 -9.98 10.64 -7.74
CA PHE A 141 -9.53 10.50 -9.13
C PHE A 141 -10.72 10.07 -10.01
N PRO A 142 -10.75 10.48 -11.29
CA PRO A 142 -11.74 9.99 -12.26
C PRO A 142 -11.72 8.46 -12.35
N LYS A 143 -12.90 7.86 -12.52
CA LYS A 143 -13.08 6.42 -12.69
C LYS A 143 -13.87 6.15 -13.96
N SER A 144 -13.61 5.00 -14.58
CA SER A 144 -14.45 4.47 -15.65
C SER A 144 -15.81 3.96 -15.11
N GLN A 145 -16.79 3.80 -15.99
CA GLN A 145 -18.12 3.26 -15.66
C GLN A 145 -18.05 1.84 -15.04
N HIS A 146 -17.12 1.01 -15.50
CA HIS A 146 -16.97 -0.39 -15.08
C HIS A 146 -15.77 -0.62 -14.14
N HIS A 147 -15.35 0.41 -13.40
CA HIS A 147 -14.16 0.37 -12.53
C HIS A 147 -14.04 -0.89 -11.64
N ASN A 148 -15.16 -1.39 -11.12
CA ASN A 148 -15.18 -2.54 -10.22
C ASN A 148 -15.33 -3.90 -10.94
N ASN A 149 -15.43 -3.92 -12.27
CA ASN A 149 -15.64 -5.14 -13.07
C ASN A 149 -14.60 -5.25 -14.19
N THR A 150 -13.32 -5.24 -13.81
CA THR A 150 -12.20 -5.26 -14.78
C THR A 150 -12.03 -6.60 -15.50
N ARG A 151 -12.71 -7.65 -15.05
CA ARG A 151 -12.67 -8.97 -15.68
C ARG A 151 -13.56 -9.03 -16.91
N GLU A 152 -14.78 -8.52 -16.79
CA GLU A 152 -15.71 -8.40 -17.93
C GLU A 152 -15.36 -7.20 -18.81
N TYR A 153 -14.83 -6.13 -18.20
CA TYR A 153 -14.44 -4.90 -18.90
C TYR A 153 -12.96 -4.58 -18.66
N PRO A 154 -12.02 -5.24 -19.37
CA PRO A 154 -10.58 -5.00 -19.18
C PRO A 154 -10.16 -3.54 -19.34
N SER A 155 -10.82 -2.77 -20.21
CA SER A 155 -10.58 -1.35 -20.43
C SER A 155 -10.82 -0.50 -19.17
N ALA A 156 -11.56 -0.99 -18.18
CA ALA A 156 -11.70 -0.31 -16.89
C ALA A 156 -10.36 -0.15 -16.15
N ARG A 157 -9.34 -0.98 -16.46
CA ARG A 157 -7.97 -0.84 -15.94
C ARG A 157 -7.22 0.38 -16.48
N GLU A 158 -7.74 1.02 -17.52
CA GLU A 158 -7.14 2.21 -18.12
C GLU A 158 -7.60 3.52 -17.46
N ASP A 159 -8.48 3.46 -16.46
CA ASP A 159 -8.85 4.67 -15.74
C ASP A 159 -7.76 5.19 -14.80
N SER A 160 -7.92 6.46 -14.42
CA SER A 160 -6.90 7.18 -13.66
C SER A 160 -6.57 6.55 -12.31
N VAL A 161 -7.50 5.82 -11.69
CA VAL A 161 -7.23 5.17 -10.39
C VAL A 161 -6.32 3.97 -10.61
N TYR A 162 -6.66 3.07 -11.54
CA TYR A 162 -5.81 1.93 -11.84
C TYR A 162 -4.44 2.36 -12.35
N ARG A 163 -4.41 3.29 -13.31
CA ARG A 163 -3.16 3.81 -13.87
C ARG A 163 -2.29 4.47 -12.80
N PHE A 164 -2.86 5.16 -11.82
CA PHE A 164 -2.09 5.70 -10.70
C PHE A 164 -1.47 4.58 -9.86
N GLY A 165 -2.23 3.53 -9.53
CA GLY A 165 -1.72 2.36 -8.81
C GLY A 165 -0.59 1.66 -9.55
N TYR A 166 -0.74 1.42 -10.86
CA TYR A 166 0.29 0.79 -11.69
C TYR A 166 1.54 1.65 -11.82
N TRP A 167 1.36 2.95 -12.08
CA TRP A 167 2.48 3.88 -12.15
C TRP A 167 3.28 3.93 -10.85
N VAL A 168 2.62 4.00 -9.69
CA VAL A 168 3.33 3.95 -8.40
C VAL A 168 4.04 2.60 -8.19
N ARG A 169 3.40 1.48 -8.56
CA ARG A 169 4.04 0.15 -8.50
C ARG A 169 5.33 0.14 -9.32
N ASP A 170 5.25 0.52 -10.59
CA ASP A 170 6.32 0.28 -11.54
C ASP A 170 7.40 1.37 -11.49
N GLU A 171 7.00 2.65 -11.52
CA GLU A 171 7.93 3.79 -11.64
C GLU A 171 8.43 4.32 -10.30
N ILE A 172 7.80 3.95 -9.18
CA ILE A 172 8.25 4.39 -7.84
C ILE A 172 8.80 3.21 -7.06
N CYS A 173 8.02 2.13 -6.91
CA CYS A 173 8.43 1.03 -6.06
C CYS A 173 9.47 0.12 -6.74
N LYS A 174 9.16 -0.42 -7.93
CA LYS A 174 10.07 -1.34 -8.62
C LYS A 174 11.34 -0.66 -9.09
N GLN A 175 11.23 0.53 -9.69
CA GLN A 175 12.40 1.30 -10.14
C GLN A 175 13.39 1.62 -8.99
N ALA A 176 12.89 1.75 -7.76
CA ALA A 176 13.74 1.96 -6.58
C ALA A 176 14.28 0.66 -5.96
N GLY A 177 14.03 -0.50 -6.57
CA GLY A 177 14.56 -1.79 -6.11
C GLY A 177 13.86 -2.37 -4.87
N PHE A 178 12.64 -1.92 -4.54
CA PHE A 178 11.91 -2.43 -3.37
C PHE A 178 11.13 -3.73 -3.64
N ASP A 179 11.13 -4.24 -4.87
CA ASP A 179 10.29 -5.39 -5.22
C ASP A 179 10.85 -6.68 -4.63
N ARG A 180 10.02 -7.34 -3.83
CA ARG A 180 10.34 -8.61 -3.18
C ARG A 180 9.09 -9.46 -3.04
N PRO A 181 9.20 -10.80 -3.01
CA PRO A 181 8.06 -11.65 -2.70
C PRO A 181 7.49 -11.29 -1.31
N LEU A 182 6.16 -11.19 -1.22
CA LEU A 182 5.48 -11.12 0.09
C LEU A 182 5.23 -12.49 0.69
N ALA A 183 5.27 -13.53 -0.15
CA ALA A 183 4.97 -14.90 0.21
C ALA A 183 6.10 -15.61 0.99
N ALA A 184 7.30 -15.03 1.07
CA ALA A 184 8.53 -15.73 1.50
C ALA A 184 8.50 -16.22 2.96
N GLU A 185 7.76 -15.56 3.87
CA GLU A 185 7.72 -15.97 5.28
C GLU A 185 6.47 -16.78 5.70
N LEU A 186 5.38 -16.70 4.92
CA LEU A 186 4.11 -17.36 5.29
C LEU A 186 3.95 -18.76 4.69
N ALA A 187 4.72 -19.10 3.66
CA ALA A 187 4.72 -20.43 3.06
C ALA A 187 5.20 -21.54 4.02
N HIS A 188 5.92 -21.19 5.10
CA HIS A 188 6.44 -22.14 6.10
C HIS A 188 5.57 -22.28 7.36
N LYS A 189 4.51 -21.48 7.53
CA LYS A 189 3.56 -21.72 8.63
C LYS A 189 2.55 -22.79 8.20
N PRO A 190 2.42 -23.92 8.93
CA PRO A 190 1.51 -25.02 8.59
C PRO A 190 0.05 -24.64 8.90
N LEU A 191 -0.46 -23.64 8.19
CA LEU A 191 -1.85 -23.19 8.26
C LEU A 191 -2.68 -23.73 7.09
N PHE A 192 -2.01 -24.18 6.01
CA PHE A 192 -2.66 -24.85 4.89
C PHE A 192 -2.93 -26.35 5.13
N SER A 193 -2.23 -27.01 6.05
CA SER A 193 -2.47 -28.43 6.38
C SER A 193 -3.77 -28.63 7.17
N ARG A 194 -4.03 -27.82 8.21
CA ARG A 194 -5.22 -27.99 9.08
C ARG A 194 -6.57 -27.71 8.42
N LEU A 195 -6.59 -26.93 7.33
CA LEU A 195 -7.84 -26.59 6.62
C LEU A 195 -8.23 -27.59 5.52
N ARG A 196 -7.27 -28.36 4.97
CA ARG A 196 -7.60 -29.52 4.12
C ARG A 196 -8.27 -30.64 4.93
N GLU A 197 -7.87 -30.78 6.19
CA GLU A 197 -8.39 -31.83 7.08
C GLU A 197 -9.84 -31.57 7.53
N ARG A 198 -10.22 -30.30 7.75
CA ARG A 198 -11.60 -29.92 8.11
C ARG A 198 -12.60 -29.91 6.95
N ARG A 199 -12.15 -30.04 5.70
CA ARG A 199 -13.05 -30.23 4.54
C ARG A 199 -13.24 -31.69 4.14
N ARG A 200 -12.52 -32.61 4.81
CA ARG A 200 -12.61 -34.07 4.61
C ARG A 200 -13.32 -34.80 5.77
N ARG A 201 -13.81 -34.05 6.75
CA ARG A 201 -14.73 -34.49 7.80
C ARG A 201 -16.02 -33.70 7.64
#